data_AF-A0AAW1KNP0-F1
#
_entry.id   AF-A0AAW1KNP0-F1
#
_cell.length_a   1.000
_cell.length_b   1.000
_cell.length_c   1.000
_cell.angle_alpha   90.00
_cell.angle_beta   90.00
_cell.angle_gamma   90.00
#
_symmetry.space_group_name_H-M   'P 1'
#
loop_
_entity.id
_entity.type
_entity.pdbx_description
1 polymer ?
#
loop_
_entity_poly.entity_id
_entity_poly.type
_entity_poly.pdbx_seq_one_letter_code
_entity_poly.pdbx_strand_id
1 'polypeptide(L)'
;MRAAHDMAFATAVDLDIDVVVVSEPNKKIIEGKRWCKDKRQDVAILFHNQKTRIKRLDIGEGMIAIHFQSFVMYCVYCSPNINLDQFKQEIDNIMEKAESQGTEFIIMGDLNVKSPVADPRGEYLTEWLADAENI
;
A
#
# COMPACT_ATOMS: atom_id res chain seq x y z
N MET A 1 -7.77 13.93 9.92
CA MET A 1 -7.19 14.51 11.15
C MET A 1 -5.83 15.10 10.80
N ARG A 2 -5.62 16.42 10.99
CA ARG A 2 -4.37 17.10 10.57
C ARG A 2 -3.17 16.75 11.44
N ALA A 3 -3.37 16.67 12.75
CA ALA A 3 -2.33 16.32 13.72
C ALA A 3 -1.64 14.97 13.41
N ALA A 4 -2.38 13.97 12.94
CA ALA A 4 -1.81 12.68 12.56
C ALA A 4 -0.83 12.78 11.37
N HIS A 5 -1.14 13.61 10.36
CA HIS A 5 -0.21 13.84 9.24
C HIS A 5 1.01 14.63 9.69
N ASP A 6 0.81 15.65 10.54
CA ASP A 6 1.92 16.46 11.06
C ASP A 6 2.87 15.59 11.92
N MET A 7 2.34 14.69 12.76
CA MET A 7 3.14 13.73 13.51
C MET A 7 3.87 12.75 12.59
N ALA A 8 3.21 12.15 11.61
CA ALA A 8 3.85 11.25 10.66
C ALA A 8 4.99 11.94 9.89
N PHE A 9 4.81 13.21 9.51
CA PHE A 9 5.85 14.00 8.84
C PHE A 9 7.01 14.34 9.77
N ALA A 10 6.75 14.75 11.01
CA ALA A 10 7.80 15.00 11.99
C ALA A 10 8.62 13.72 12.27
N THR A 11 7.96 12.59 12.48
CA THR A 11 8.63 11.29 12.64
C THR A 11 9.45 10.91 11.41
N ALA A 12 8.96 11.18 10.20
CA ALA A 12 9.70 10.90 8.96
C ALA A 12 10.98 11.74 8.86
N VAL A 13 10.93 13.01 9.30
CA VAL A 13 12.12 13.87 9.40
C VAL A 13 13.09 13.32 10.44
N ASP A 14 12.60 13.03 11.65
CA ASP A 14 13.44 12.64 12.79
C ASP A 14 14.14 11.29 12.56
N LEU A 15 13.48 10.36 11.86
CA LEU A 15 14.00 9.03 11.56
C LEU A 15 14.65 8.92 10.16
N ASP A 16 14.78 10.03 9.43
CA ASP A 16 15.32 10.09 8.05
C ASP A 16 14.63 9.08 7.10
N ILE A 17 13.30 8.98 7.20
CA ILE A 17 12.49 8.09 6.36
C ILE A 17 12.40 8.64 4.95
N ASP A 18 12.69 7.82 3.94
CA ASP A 18 12.64 8.24 2.54
C ASP A 18 11.21 8.31 1.97
N VAL A 19 10.37 7.33 2.32
CA VAL A 19 9.03 7.14 1.76
C VAL A 19 8.02 6.97 2.87
N VAL A 20 6.99 7.83 2.88
CA VAL A 20 5.85 7.72 3.79
C VAL A 20 4.63 7.27 3.00
N VAL A 21 4.04 6.15 3.43
CA VAL A 21 2.81 5.59 2.86
C VAL A 21 1.68 5.82 3.86
N VAL A 22 0.55 6.36 3.40
CA VAL A 22 -0.61 6.68 4.23
C VAL A 22 -1.86 6.05 3.63
N SER A 23 -2.50 5.18 4.39
CA SER A 23 -3.86 4.69 4.12
C SER A 23 -4.90 5.63 4.73
N GLU A 24 -6.04 5.79 4.08
CA GLU A 24 -7.11 6.73 4.43
C GLU A 24 -6.63 8.16 4.75
N PRO A 25 -5.82 8.78 3.86
CA PRO A 25 -5.28 10.10 4.10
C PRO A 25 -6.36 11.18 4.20
N ASN A 26 -6.04 12.29 4.86
CA ASN A 26 -6.94 13.44 4.84
C ASN A 26 -6.88 14.11 3.46
N LYS A 27 -7.96 13.97 2.67
CA LYS A 27 -8.03 14.45 1.28
C LYS A 27 -7.57 15.90 1.09
N LYS A 28 -7.91 16.80 2.01
CA LYS A 28 -7.49 18.22 1.97
C LYS A 28 -5.97 18.40 2.14
N ILE A 29 -5.29 17.53 2.90
CA ILE A 29 -3.84 17.60 3.13
C ILE A 29 -3.08 17.08 1.91
N ILE A 30 -3.59 16.02 1.29
CA ILE A 30 -2.97 15.38 0.13
C ILE A 30 -3.35 16.02 -1.21
N GLU A 31 -4.20 17.05 -1.22
CA GLU A 31 -4.53 17.83 -2.43
C GLU A 31 -3.29 18.50 -3.06
N GLY A 32 -2.30 18.86 -2.25
CA GLY A 32 -1.07 19.49 -2.72
C GLY A 32 -0.20 18.59 -3.63
N LYS A 33 0.63 19.21 -4.47
CA LYS A 33 1.49 18.54 -5.47
C LYS A 33 2.59 17.62 -4.91
N ARG A 34 2.78 17.60 -3.58
CA ARG A 34 3.83 16.79 -2.93
C ARG A 34 3.43 15.32 -2.78
N TRP A 35 2.14 15.01 -2.92
CA TRP A 35 1.61 13.67 -2.70
C TRP A 35 1.29 12.97 -4.02
N CYS A 36 1.75 11.74 -4.15
CA CYS A 36 1.23 10.79 -5.12
C CYS A 36 0.03 10.08 -4.50
N LYS A 37 -1.04 9.88 -5.27
CA LYS A 37 -2.32 9.36 -4.76
C LYS A 37 -2.84 8.30 -5.71
N ASP A 38 -3.50 7.30 -5.17
CA ASP A 38 -4.27 6.37 -5.97
C ASP A 38 -5.52 7.08 -6.54
N LYS A 39 -6.24 6.39 -7.43
CA LYS A 39 -7.43 6.95 -8.09
C LYS A 39 -8.59 7.24 -7.12
N ARG A 40 -8.70 6.51 -6.00
CA ARG A 40 -9.74 6.69 -4.97
C ARG A 40 -9.33 7.68 -3.87
N GLN A 41 -8.04 8.03 -3.81
CA GLN A 41 -7.40 8.83 -2.75
C GLN A 41 -7.47 8.14 -1.37
N ASP A 42 -7.45 6.82 -1.38
CA ASP A 42 -7.41 5.96 -0.20
C ASP A 42 -5.97 5.59 0.18
N VAL A 43 -5.03 5.71 -0.77
CA VAL A 43 -3.58 5.57 -0.54
C VAL A 43 -2.88 6.83 -1.03
N ALA A 44 -2.00 7.38 -0.20
CA ALA A 44 -1.12 8.47 -0.57
C ALA A 44 0.34 8.20 -0.18
N ILE A 45 1.24 8.61 -1.06
CA ILE A 45 2.69 8.47 -0.87
C ILE A 45 3.33 9.86 -0.86
N LEU A 46 4.20 10.08 0.11
CA LEU A 46 5.12 11.22 0.16
C LEU A 46 6.55 10.72 0.06
N PHE A 47 7.26 11.17 -0.96
CA PHE A 47 8.70 11.04 -1.05
C PHE A 47 9.33 12.19 -0.26
N HIS A 48 9.83 11.87 0.93
CA HIS A 48 10.30 12.87 1.89
C HIS A 48 11.65 13.47 1.46
N ASN A 49 12.51 12.66 0.85
CA ASN A 49 13.80 13.07 0.32
C ASN A 49 14.04 12.50 -1.09
N GLN A 50 15.18 12.83 -1.70
CA GLN A 50 15.56 12.38 -3.05
C GLN A 50 16.65 11.30 -3.04
N LYS A 51 16.89 10.66 -1.91
CA LYS A 51 17.93 9.62 -1.77
C LYS A 51 17.53 8.35 -2.51
N THR A 52 16.25 7.98 -2.43
CA THR A 52 15.74 6.77 -3.07
C THR A 52 15.45 7.00 -4.55
N ARG A 53 16.06 6.17 -5.40
CA ARG A 53 15.81 6.21 -6.84
C ARG A 53 14.58 5.38 -7.18
N ILE A 54 13.54 6.08 -7.62
CA ILE A 54 12.30 5.49 -8.11
C ILE A 54 12.38 5.44 -9.63
N LYS A 55 12.13 4.26 -10.23
CA LYS A 55 12.07 4.09 -11.67
C LYS A 55 10.73 4.54 -12.24
N ARG A 56 9.64 4.14 -11.60
CA ARG A 56 8.27 4.40 -12.06
C ARG A 56 7.26 4.29 -10.91
N LEU A 57 6.11 4.93 -11.09
CA LEU A 57 4.92 4.74 -10.28
C LEU A 57 3.78 4.24 -11.17
N ASP A 58 3.09 3.18 -10.74
CA ASP A 58 1.86 2.73 -11.38
C ASP A 58 0.67 3.02 -10.45
N ILE A 59 -0.26 3.84 -10.93
CA ILE A 59 -1.39 4.35 -10.13
C ILE A 59 -2.65 3.53 -10.41
N GLY A 60 -3.08 2.77 -9.41
CA GLY A 60 -4.29 1.94 -9.44
C GLY A 60 -5.47 2.55 -8.69
N GLU A 61 -6.50 1.74 -8.49
CA GLU A 61 -7.60 2.02 -7.57
C GLU A 61 -7.34 1.26 -6.26
N GLY A 62 -7.32 1.94 -5.11
CA GLY A 62 -6.98 1.33 -3.83
C GLY A 62 -5.51 0.91 -3.71
N MET A 63 -4.66 1.25 -4.69
CA MET A 63 -3.28 0.81 -4.76
C MET A 63 -2.38 1.77 -5.53
N ILE A 64 -1.13 1.91 -5.09
CA ILE A 64 -0.02 2.47 -5.88
C ILE A 64 1.15 1.49 -5.85
N ALA A 65 1.73 1.17 -7.00
CA ALA A 65 2.98 0.40 -7.07
C ALA A 65 4.18 1.32 -7.31
N ILE A 66 5.19 1.23 -6.45
CA ILE A 66 6.45 1.96 -6.53
C ILE A 66 7.53 1.02 -7.06
N HIS A 67 8.05 1.31 -8.25
CA HIS A 67 9.10 0.52 -8.87
C HIS A 67 10.47 1.04 -8.46
N PHE A 68 11.21 0.26 -7.67
CA PHE A 68 12.59 0.53 -7.31
C PHE A 68 13.55 -0.18 -8.27
N GLN A 69 14.86 -0.07 -7.99
CA GLN A 69 15.84 -0.71 -8.86
C GLN A 69 15.77 -2.24 -8.82
N SER A 70 15.58 -2.83 -7.64
CA SER A 70 15.64 -4.28 -7.39
C SER A 70 14.32 -4.91 -6.96
N PHE A 71 13.30 -4.11 -6.60
CA PHE A 71 12.02 -4.62 -6.12
C PHE A 71 10.86 -3.67 -6.44
N VAL A 72 9.63 -4.13 -6.25
CA VAL A 72 8.40 -3.32 -6.36
C VAL A 72 7.68 -3.28 -5.02
N MET A 73 7.24 -2.09 -4.60
CA MET A 73 6.43 -1.91 -3.40
C MET A 73 4.98 -1.59 -3.78
N TYR A 74 4.06 -2.47 -3.43
CA TYR A 74 2.62 -2.29 -3.60
C TYR A 74 2.04 -1.71 -2.31
N CYS A 75 1.65 -0.43 -2.38
CA CYS A 75 1.01 0.30 -1.29
C CYS A 75 -0.51 0.18 -1.47
N VAL A 76 -1.20 -0.48 -0.54
CA VAL A 76 -2.61 -0.90 -0.71
C VAL A 76 -3.51 -0.41 0.42
N TYR A 77 -4.80 -0.27 0.12
CA TYR A 77 -5.85 -0.12 1.11
C TYR A 77 -7.07 -0.92 0.68
N CYS A 78 -7.52 -1.84 1.52
CA CYS A 78 -8.78 -2.55 1.34
C CYS A 78 -9.80 -2.03 2.35
N SER A 79 -10.91 -1.50 1.84
CA SER A 79 -11.96 -0.93 2.70
C SER A 79 -12.56 -1.99 3.65
N PRO A 80 -12.89 -1.65 4.91
CA PRO A 80 -13.61 -2.57 5.78
C PRO A 80 -15.08 -2.75 5.34
N ASN A 81 -15.59 -1.86 4.48
CA ASN A 81 -17.00 -1.81 4.08
C ASN A 81 -17.34 -2.64 2.82
N ILE A 82 -16.33 -3.25 2.17
CA ILE A 82 -16.57 -4.17 1.04
C ILE A 82 -16.87 -5.58 1.55
N ASN A 83 -17.64 -6.34 0.78
CA ASN A 83 -17.93 -7.74 1.13
C ASN A 83 -16.70 -8.64 0.88
N LEU A 84 -16.81 -9.92 1.27
CA LEU A 84 -15.71 -10.87 1.15
C LEU A 84 -15.29 -11.12 -0.30
N ASP A 85 -16.23 -11.24 -1.24
CA ASP A 85 -15.91 -11.49 -2.65
C ASP A 85 -15.15 -10.32 -3.28
N GLN A 86 -15.55 -9.09 -2.96
CA GLN A 86 -14.86 -7.87 -3.37
C GLN A 86 -13.45 -7.80 -2.77
N PHE A 87 -13.31 -8.18 -1.50
CA PHE A 87 -12.00 -8.25 -0.85
C PHE A 87 -11.09 -9.27 -1.54
N LYS A 88 -11.57 -10.49 -1.79
CA LYS A 88 -10.81 -11.53 -2.50
C LYS A 88 -10.36 -11.03 -3.88
N GLN A 89 -11.27 -10.42 -4.63
CA GLN A 89 -10.95 -9.83 -5.92
C GLN A 89 -9.88 -8.72 -5.83
N GLU A 90 -9.93 -7.86 -4.82
CA GLU A 90 -8.89 -6.84 -4.62
C GLU A 90 -7.53 -7.49 -4.32
N ILE A 91 -7.48 -8.50 -3.45
CA ILE A 91 -6.25 -9.25 -3.14
C ILE A 91 -5.71 -9.95 -4.40
N ASP A 92 -6.52 -10.75 -5.10
CA ASP A 92 -6.10 -11.48 -6.30
C ASP A 92 -5.50 -10.57 -7.35
N ASN A 93 -6.13 -9.41 -7.58
CA ASN A 93 -5.62 -8.42 -8.52
C ASN A 93 -4.25 -7.86 -8.11
N ILE A 94 -3.99 -7.68 -6.81
CA ILE A 94 -2.69 -7.24 -6.30
C ILE A 94 -1.67 -8.38 -6.49
N MET A 95 -2.06 -9.61 -6.21
CA MET A 95 -1.19 -10.79 -6.27
C MET A 95 -0.75 -11.10 -7.68
N GLU A 96 -1.69 -11.21 -8.61
CA GLU A 96 -1.41 -11.41 -10.03
C GLU A 96 -0.48 -10.32 -10.58
N LYS A 97 -0.67 -9.07 -10.15
CA LYS A 97 0.20 -7.95 -10.53
C LYS A 97 1.60 -8.06 -9.93
N ALA A 98 1.75 -8.55 -8.71
CA ALA A 98 3.02 -8.72 -8.04
C ALA A 98 3.83 -9.86 -8.67
N GLU A 99 3.21 -11.03 -8.81
CA GLU A 99 3.82 -12.23 -9.36
C GLU A 99 4.22 -12.06 -10.83
N SER A 100 3.38 -11.40 -11.63
CA SER A 100 3.67 -11.17 -13.06
C SER A 100 4.86 -10.25 -13.34
N GLN A 101 5.38 -9.50 -12.37
CA GLN A 101 6.58 -8.68 -12.58
C GLN A 101 7.87 -9.50 -12.61
N GLY A 102 7.89 -10.71 -12.03
CA GLY A 102 9.09 -11.56 -11.96
C GLY A 102 10.27 -10.90 -11.21
N THR A 103 9.98 -10.03 -10.25
CA THR A 103 10.97 -9.34 -9.40
C THR A 103 10.52 -9.41 -7.95
N GLU A 104 11.44 -9.19 -7.00
CA GLU A 104 11.09 -9.15 -5.59
C GLU A 104 10.04 -8.06 -5.34
N PHE A 105 9.11 -8.32 -4.43
CA PHE A 105 8.08 -7.36 -4.11
C PHE A 105 7.75 -7.30 -2.63
N ILE A 106 7.21 -6.16 -2.22
CA ILE A 106 6.67 -5.91 -0.89
C ILE A 106 5.23 -5.45 -1.08
N ILE A 107 4.30 -6.06 -0.37
CA ILE A 107 2.93 -5.54 -0.25
C ILE A 107 2.79 -4.95 1.15
N MET A 108 2.32 -3.72 1.24
CA MET A 108 2.15 -3.02 2.51
C MET A 108 0.94 -2.09 2.48
N GLY A 109 0.35 -1.88 3.65
CA GLY A 109 -0.80 -0.99 3.81
C GLY A 109 -1.82 -1.58 4.77
N ASP A 110 -3.04 -1.07 4.70
CA ASP A 110 -4.13 -1.51 5.57
C ASP A 110 -5.13 -2.37 4.78
N LEU A 111 -5.07 -3.68 5.01
CA LEU A 111 -5.97 -4.66 4.40
C LEU A 111 -7.30 -4.81 5.17
N ASN A 112 -7.45 -4.19 6.34
CA ASN A 112 -8.59 -4.34 7.24
C ASN A 112 -8.90 -5.83 7.56
N VAL A 113 -7.88 -6.56 7.98
CA VAL A 113 -7.94 -7.96 8.39
C VAL A 113 -7.65 -8.06 9.89
N LYS A 114 -8.48 -8.77 10.66
CA LYS A 114 -8.35 -8.79 12.13
C LYS A 114 -7.24 -9.70 12.65
N SER A 115 -6.80 -10.71 11.88
CA SER A 115 -5.65 -11.61 12.09
C SER A 115 -5.83 -12.88 11.21
N PRO A 116 -4.76 -13.62 10.83
CA PRO A 116 -4.78 -14.86 10.04
C PRO A 116 -5.86 -15.93 10.35
N VAL A 117 -6.45 -15.89 11.54
CA VAL A 117 -7.39 -16.92 12.03
C VAL A 117 -8.65 -16.34 12.70
N ALA A 118 -8.90 -15.04 12.54
CA ALA A 118 -9.97 -14.34 13.26
C ALA A 118 -11.20 -14.02 12.39
N ASP A 119 -11.05 -14.00 11.06
CA ASP A 119 -12.13 -13.73 10.13
C ASP A 119 -11.86 -14.32 8.73
N PRO A 120 -12.89 -14.44 7.86
CA PRO A 120 -12.75 -15.00 6.52
C PRO A 120 -11.77 -14.25 5.60
N ARG A 121 -11.48 -12.96 5.86
CA ARG A 121 -10.46 -12.23 5.10
C ARG A 121 -9.06 -12.66 5.52
N GLY A 122 -8.85 -12.90 6.81
CA GLY A 122 -7.60 -13.43 7.35
C GLY A 122 -7.31 -14.85 6.91
N GLU A 123 -8.33 -15.71 6.88
CA GLU A 123 -8.21 -17.07 6.34
C GLU A 123 -7.73 -17.01 4.87
N TYR A 124 -8.38 -16.18 4.05
CA TYR A 124 -8.01 -16.02 2.65
C TYR A 124 -6.57 -15.51 2.45
N LEU A 125 -6.16 -14.50 3.22
CA LEU A 125 -4.81 -13.97 3.13
C LEU A 125 -3.76 -15.01 3.58
N THR A 126 -4.11 -15.89 4.53
CA THR A 126 -3.23 -16.95 5.02
C THR A 126 -3.05 -18.05 3.99
N GLU A 127 -4.14 -18.47 3.33
CA GLU A 127 -4.07 -19.39 2.20
C GLU A 127 -3.14 -18.84 1.11
N TRP A 128 -3.30 -17.57 0.77
CA TRP A 128 -2.43 -16.93 -0.22
C TRP A 128 -0.95 -16.88 0.22
N LEU A 129 -0.67 -16.49 1.47
CA LEU A 129 0.71 -16.44 1.98
C LEU A 129 1.37 -17.82 1.95
N ALA A 130 0.62 -18.88 2.23
CA ALA A 130 1.13 -20.25 2.16
C ALA A 130 1.44 -20.68 0.72
N ASP A 131 0.61 -20.28 -0.25
CA ASP A 131 0.87 -20.55 -1.67
C ASP A 131 2.11 -19.80 -2.17
N ALA A 132 2.31 -18.55 -1.73
CA ALA A 132 3.45 -17.72 -2.10
C ALA A 132 4.80 -18.25 -1.60
N GLU A 133 4.84 -19.00 -0.50
CA GLU A 133 6.07 -19.66 -0.01
C GLU A 133 6.51 -20.85 -0.88
N ASN A 134 5.65 -21.32 -1.80
CA ASN A 134 5.94 -22.45 -2.68
C ASN A 134 6.42 -22.04 -4.09
N ILE A 135 6.66 -20.73 -4.32
CA ILE A 135 7.10 -20.15 -5.61
C ILE A 135 8.57 -19.72 -5.51
#